data_AF-A0A945RBJ4-F1
#
_entry.id   AF-A0A945RBJ4-F1
#
_cell.length_a   1.000
_cell.length_b   1.000
_cell.length_c   1.000
_cell.angle_alpha   90.00
_cell.angle_beta   90.00
_cell.angle_gamma   90.00
#
_symmetry.space_group_name_H-M   'P 1'
#
loop_
_entity.id
_entity.type
_entity.pdbx_description
1 polymer ?
#
loop_
_entity_poly.entity_id
_entity_poly.type
_entity_poly.pdbx_seq_one_letter_code
_entity_poly.pdbx_strand_id
1 'polypeptide(L)'
;MKLFTAISLLCFFLASNAQVNETESEKEMRMLSAYHGLDPLPPQATRLCGMPPTGNQDGMPVTFSVQINRASVSAAAFAVETTSGEIVTPLCATLRPAIETLEQRTVLLIGPFSVDDSLPFSVEVVEQLEDVHGNSLVGLRIDKVTPLAAGPSLVFAERFAPNTSGLEGECPMDTAQAVQLTWEGGVTGPQGADLAEAQRTAVSILLDNGNSVHPLTLGDDDPDNHVIACIAETSPAVSVSVVAGFFHDPGDDANPETRIDVISKMNE
;
A
#
# COMPACT_ATOMS: atom_id res chain seq x y z
N MET A 1 74.61 -30.36 -20.13
CA MET A 1 73.21 -30.72 -20.42
C MET A 1 72.72 -31.64 -19.31
N LYS A 2 71.99 -31.12 -18.32
CA LYS A 2 71.03 -31.83 -17.46
C LYS A 2 70.31 -30.80 -16.58
N LEU A 3 68.99 -30.88 -16.63
CA LEU A 3 67.99 -29.96 -16.09
C LEU A 3 68.06 -29.84 -14.57
N PHE A 4 67.93 -28.61 -14.05
CA PHE A 4 67.43 -28.35 -12.71
C PHE A 4 65.99 -27.85 -12.82
N THR A 5 65.07 -28.63 -12.28
CA THR A 5 63.63 -28.37 -12.19
C THR A 5 63.40 -27.30 -11.12
N ALA A 6 62.90 -26.12 -11.52
CA ALA A 6 62.44 -25.10 -10.58
C ALA A 6 60.93 -25.28 -10.34
N ILE A 7 60.55 -25.54 -9.10
CA ILE A 7 59.15 -25.62 -8.66
C ILE A 7 58.70 -24.18 -8.38
N SER A 8 57.87 -23.62 -9.26
CA SER A 8 57.22 -22.33 -9.04
C SER A 8 55.95 -22.56 -8.21
N LEU A 9 55.99 -22.14 -6.95
CA LEU A 9 54.82 -22.13 -6.06
C LEU A 9 53.95 -20.91 -6.40
N LEU A 10 52.86 -21.13 -7.12
CA LEU A 10 51.92 -20.08 -7.52
C LEU A 10 50.84 -19.93 -6.43
N CYS A 11 50.96 -18.92 -5.57
CA CYS A 11 49.92 -18.53 -4.64
C CYS A 11 48.77 -17.85 -5.41
N PHE A 12 47.66 -18.56 -5.59
CA PHE A 12 46.40 -17.95 -6.03
C PHE A 12 45.72 -17.28 -4.84
N PHE A 13 45.71 -15.94 -4.83
CA PHE A 13 44.75 -15.18 -4.02
C PHE A 13 43.43 -15.14 -4.79
N LEU A 14 42.43 -15.89 -4.31
CA LEU A 14 41.05 -15.70 -4.72
C LEU A 14 40.50 -14.48 -3.96
N ALA A 15 40.49 -13.32 -4.60
CA ALA A 15 39.70 -12.19 -4.13
C ALA A 15 38.23 -12.48 -4.47
N SER A 16 37.43 -12.82 -3.46
CA SER A 16 35.98 -12.95 -3.60
C SER A 16 35.39 -11.55 -3.71
N ASN A 17 35.01 -11.12 -4.91
CA ASN A 17 34.17 -9.94 -5.09
C ASN A 17 32.75 -10.28 -4.63
N ALA A 18 32.47 -10.06 -3.35
CA ALA A 18 31.11 -9.87 -2.88
C ALA A 18 30.69 -8.45 -3.27
N GLN A 19 30.17 -8.28 -4.48
CA GLN A 19 29.31 -7.13 -4.77
C GLN A 19 27.95 -7.45 -4.15
N VAL A 20 27.78 -7.09 -2.88
CA VAL A 20 26.47 -6.93 -2.30
C VAL A 20 25.80 -5.81 -3.10
N ASN A 21 24.69 -6.14 -3.75
CA ASN A 21 23.91 -5.22 -4.55
C ASN A 21 23.12 -4.30 -3.59
N GLU A 22 23.82 -3.39 -2.91
CA GLU A 22 23.24 -2.47 -1.91
C GLU A 22 22.19 -1.50 -2.49
N THR A 23 21.98 -1.50 -3.82
CA THR A 23 21.00 -0.65 -4.52
C THR A 23 19.67 -1.34 -4.87
N GLU A 24 19.53 -2.66 -4.68
CA GLU A 24 18.23 -3.35 -4.81
C GLU A 24 17.41 -3.33 -3.51
N SER A 25 18.09 -3.33 -2.36
CA SER A 25 17.46 -3.34 -1.03
C SER A 25 16.72 -2.05 -0.68
N GLU A 26 17.20 -0.89 -1.13
CA GLU A 26 16.49 0.40 -0.97
C GLU A 26 15.18 0.47 -1.77
N LYS A 27 14.90 -0.53 -2.62
CA LYS A 27 13.66 -0.67 -3.38
C LYS A 27 12.62 -1.57 -2.69
N GLU A 28 12.96 -2.25 -1.59
CA GLU A 28 12.10 -3.31 -1.02
C GLU A 28 11.11 -2.82 0.04
N MET A 29 11.49 -1.89 0.93
CA MET A 29 10.63 -1.41 2.03
C MET A 29 10.55 0.11 2.07
N ARG A 30 9.36 0.65 1.86
CA ARG A 30 9.07 2.09 1.96
C ARG A 30 7.62 2.34 2.30
N MET A 31 7.33 3.55 2.78
CA MET A 31 5.97 4.09 2.75
C MET A 31 5.62 4.44 1.29
N LEU A 32 4.45 3.99 0.84
CA LEU A 32 3.87 4.35 -0.45
C LEU A 32 3.13 5.69 -0.34
N SER A 33 2.41 5.89 0.76
CA SER A 33 1.60 7.07 1.02
C SER A 33 1.30 7.24 2.51
N ALA A 34 0.94 8.47 2.88
CA ALA A 34 0.21 8.81 4.08
C ALA A 34 -0.88 9.80 3.67
N TYR A 35 -2.13 9.55 4.05
CA TYR A 35 -3.29 10.33 3.60
C TYR A 35 -4.08 10.85 4.78
N HIS A 36 -4.36 12.15 4.85
CA HIS A 36 -5.30 12.71 5.82
C HIS A 36 -6.72 12.37 5.40
N GLY A 37 -7.12 11.12 5.58
CA GLY A 37 -8.26 10.53 4.87
C GLY A 37 -9.62 10.70 5.50
N LEU A 38 -9.72 11.23 6.73
CA LEU A 38 -11.00 11.70 7.27
C LEU A 38 -10.80 12.64 8.46
N ASP A 39 -11.49 13.78 8.46
CA ASP A 39 -11.56 14.72 9.59
C ASP A 39 -12.97 15.34 9.73
N PRO A 40 -13.69 15.12 10.84
CA PRO A 40 -13.37 14.17 11.91
C PRO A 40 -13.84 12.76 11.55
N LEU A 41 -13.16 11.74 12.07
CA LEU A 41 -13.71 10.38 12.12
C LEU A 41 -14.99 10.33 12.97
N PRO A 42 -15.99 9.51 12.57
CA PRO A 42 -17.08 9.14 13.47
C PRO A 42 -16.50 8.59 14.78
N PRO A 43 -16.98 9.02 15.96
CA PRO A 43 -16.39 8.58 17.23
C PRO A 43 -16.34 7.07 17.42
N GLN A 44 -17.20 6.32 16.74
CA GLN A 44 -17.24 4.86 16.80
C GLN A 44 -16.07 4.18 16.07
N ALA A 45 -15.35 4.89 15.20
CA ALA A 45 -14.21 4.36 14.44
C ALA A 45 -13.08 3.86 15.36
N THR A 46 -12.93 4.42 16.56
CA THR A 46 -11.96 3.93 17.56
C THR A 46 -12.23 2.49 18.03
N ARG A 47 -13.42 1.93 17.76
CA ARG A 47 -13.69 0.50 18.00
C ARG A 47 -12.86 -0.42 17.10
N LEU A 48 -12.35 0.06 15.96
CA LEU A 48 -11.37 -0.67 15.14
C LEU A 48 -10.09 -0.98 15.94
N CYS A 49 -9.87 -0.26 17.03
CA CYS A 49 -8.76 -0.41 17.96
C CYS A 49 -9.16 -1.09 19.28
N GLY A 50 -10.41 -1.54 19.40
CA GLY A 50 -10.96 -2.04 20.68
C GLY A 50 -11.14 -0.95 21.75
N MET A 51 -11.14 0.33 21.36
CA MET A 51 -11.27 1.46 22.28
C MET A 51 -12.72 1.95 22.39
N PRO A 52 -13.08 2.64 23.50
CA PRO A 52 -14.37 3.31 23.59
C PRO A 52 -14.49 4.43 22.55
N PRO A 53 -15.72 4.81 22.15
CA PRO A 53 -15.93 5.89 21.19
C PRO A 53 -15.27 7.20 21.65
N THR A 54 -14.45 7.79 20.79
CA THR A 54 -13.71 9.03 21.07
C THR A 54 -13.86 9.97 19.88
N GLY A 55 -14.33 11.20 20.11
CA GLY A 55 -14.51 12.21 19.07
C GLY A 55 -13.27 13.07 18.84
N ASN A 56 -13.36 13.97 17.86
CA ASN A 56 -12.29 14.91 17.47
C ASN A 56 -10.97 14.17 17.17
N GLN A 57 -11.08 13.07 16.42
CA GLN A 57 -9.95 12.29 15.94
C GLN A 57 -10.01 12.26 14.42
N ASP A 58 -8.86 12.21 13.80
CA ASP A 58 -8.71 12.09 12.36
C ASP A 58 -8.37 10.65 12.02
N GLY A 59 -8.68 10.25 10.80
CA GLY A 59 -8.26 9.00 10.20
C GLY A 59 -7.15 9.26 9.21
N MET A 60 -5.99 8.64 9.43
CA MET A 60 -4.84 8.80 8.56
C MET A 60 -4.26 7.45 8.17
N PRO A 61 -4.68 6.87 7.02
CA PRO A 61 -4.09 5.64 6.51
C PRO A 61 -2.65 5.87 6.03
N VAL A 62 -1.78 4.91 6.35
CA VAL A 62 -0.37 4.88 5.93
C VAL A 62 -0.12 3.55 5.23
N THR A 63 0.15 3.58 3.92
CA THR A 63 0.32 2.38 3.09
C THR A 63 1.80 2.08 2.88
N PHE A 64 2.17 0.81 2.97
CA PHE A 64 3.54 0.32 2.84
C PHE A 64 3.74 -0.56 1.59
N SER A 65 4.97 -0.60 1.07
CA SER A 65 5.34 -1.48 -0.05
C SER A 65 5.37 -2.97 0.30
N VAL A 66 5.26 -3.29 1.59
CA VAL A 66 5.28 -4.64 2.17
C VAL A 66 4.04 -4.90 3.02
N GLN A 67 3.70 -6.16 3.23
CA GLN A 67 2.69 -6.52 4.22
C GLN A 67 3.28 -6.43 5.63
N ILE A 68 2.50 -5.89 6.54
CA ILE A 68 2.83 -5.59 7.93
C ILE A 68 2.45 -6.77 8.82
N ASN A 69 3.36 -7.14 9.72
CA ASN A 69 3.04 -8.07 10.78
C ASN A 69 2.08 -7.39 11.76
N ARG A 70 0.82 -7.81 11.73
CA ARG A 70 -0.26 -7.32 12.60
C ARG A 70 0.12 -7.27 14.09
N ALA A 71 0.90 -8.23 14.57
CA ALA A 71 1.28 -8.30 15.99
C ALA A 71 2.28 -7.21 16.41
N SER A 72 2.99 -6.60 15.45
CA SER A 72 3.92 -5.51 15.69
C SER A 72 3.27 -4.12 15.69
N VAL A 73 2.02 -4.00 15.21
CA VAL A 73 1.35 -2.70 15.09
C VAL A 73 1.02 -2.12 16.46
N SER A 74 1.57 -0.94 16.72
CA SER A 74 1.35 -0.16 17.94
C SER A 74 1.26 1.32 17.59
N ALA A 75 0.43 2.08 18.30
CA ALA A 75 0.35 3.52 18.12
C ALA A 75 1.69 4.23 18.40
N ALA A 76 2.45 3.73 19.39
CA ALA A 76 3.76 4.28 19.77
C ALA A 76 4.84 4.09 18.69
N ALA A 77 4.63 3.18 17.73
CA ALA A 77 5.54 3.00 16.61
C ALA A 77 5.52 4.17 15.63
N PHE A 78 4.55 5.07 15.71
CA PHE A 78 4.36 6.15 14.75
C PHE A 78 4.48 7.53 15.41
N ALA A 79 5.15 8.43 14.70
CA ALA A 79 5.20 9.84 15.00
C ALA A 79 4.65 10.62 13.80
N VAL A 80 3.67 11.48 14.05
CA VAL A 80 3.07 12.36 13.05
C VAL A 80 3.51 13.78 13.33
N GLU A 81 4.28 14.37 12.43
CA GLU A 81 4.61 15.80 12.51
C GLU A 81 3.51 16.60 11.85
N THR A 82 3.06 17.67 12.49
CA THR A 82 2.08 18.59 11.92
C THR A 82 2.76 19.85 11.38
N THR A 83 2.04 20.66 10.59
CA THR A 83 2.55 21.91 10.04
C THR A 83 2.98 22.95 11.08
N SER A 84 2.53 22.82 12.34
CA SER A 84 2.98 23.65 13.45
C SER A 84 4.35 23.22 14.01
N GLY A 85 4.88 22.07 13.58
CA GLY A 85 6.09 21.43 14.12
C GLY A 85 5.83 20.56 15.35
N GLU A 86 4.58 20.39 15.76
CA GLU A 86 4.22 19.45 16.82
C GLU A 86 4.36 17.99 16.35
N ILE A 87 4.93 17.15 17.21
CA ILE A 87 5.01 15.70 17.00
C ILE A 87 3.92 15.03 17.84
N VAL A 88 2.99 14.37 17.17
CA VAL A 88 1.83 13.70 17.75
C VAL A 88 2.03 12.19 17.64
N THR A 89 1.96 11.49 18.78
CA THR A 89 1.77 10.03 18.79
C THR A 89 0.28 9.74 18.59
N PRO A 90 -0.10 8.88 17.63
CA PRO A 90 -1.50 8.49 17.42
C PRO A 90 -2.15 7.97 18.71
N LEU A 91 -3.46 8.18 18.84
CA LEU A 91 -4.28 7.52 19.87
C LEU A 91 -4.33 6.00 19.63
N CYS A 92 -4.37 5.59 18.35
CA CYS A 92 -4.40 4.20 17.93
C CYS A 92 -3.70 4.01 16.57
N ALA A 93 -3.13 2.82 16.35
CA ALA A 93 -2.80 2.28 15.04
C ALA A 93 -3.46 0.89 14.85
N THR A 94 -4.02 0.60 13.67
CA THR A 94 -4.67 -0.69 13.36
C THR A 94 -4.57 -1.01 11.87
N LEU A 95 -4.57 -2.30 11.51
CA LEU A 95 -4.72 -2.73 10.11
C LEU A 95 -6.19 -2.77 9.66
N ARG A 96 -7.15 -2.63 10.57
CA ARG A 96 -8.58 -2.67 10.20
C ARG A 96 -8.98 -1.40 9.42
N PRO A 97 -9.86 -1.50 8.40
CA PRO A 97 -10.60 -2.70 7.99
C PRO A 97 -9.77 -3.77 7.26
N ALA A 98 -8.80 -3.37 6.42
CA ALA A 98 -7.86 -4.18 5.61
C ALA A 98 -7.07 -5.28 6.36
N ILE A 99 -7.71 -6.40 6.74
CA ILE A 99 -7.08 -7.47 7.54
C ILE A 99 -7.01 -8.82 6.85
N GLU A 100 -7.54 -8.89 5.64
CA GLU A 100 -7.52 -10.01 4.73
C GLU A 100 -6.06 -10.36 4.38
N THR A 101 -5.86 -11.57 3.87
CA THR A 101 -4.50 -12.15 3.76
C THR A 101 -3.57 -11.35 2.84
N LEU A 102 -4.12 -10.67 1.82
CA LEU A 102 -3.32 -9.93 0.83
C LEU A 102 -3.27 -8.41 1.10
N GLU A 103 -4.05 -7.92 2.06
CA GLU A 103 -4.38 -6.48 2.21
C GLU A 103 -3.67 -5.80 3.38
N GLN A 104 -2.92 -6.55 4.18
CA GLN A 104 -2.28 -6.09 5.41
C GLN A 104 -1.09 -5.13 5.15
N ARG A 105 -1.24 -4.11 4.32
CA ARG A 105 -0.23 -3.13 3.89
C ARG A 105 -0.53 -1.73 4.37
N THR A 106 -1.76 -1.47 4.83
CA THR A 106 -2.20 -0.15 5.28
C THR A 106 -2.45 -0.14 6.77
N VAL A 107 -1.76 0.74 7.50
CA VAL A 107 -2.02 1.01 8.91
C VAL A 107 -2.87 2.27 9.00
N LEU A 108 -4.08 2.16 9.52
CA LEU A 108 -4.91 3.30 9.90
C LEU A 108 -4.41 3.87 11.23
N LEU A 109 -3.91 5.11 11.19
CA LEU A 109 -3.62 5.90 12.38
C LEU A 109 -4.86 6.71 12.75
N ILE A 110 -5.21 6.70 14.03
CA ILE A 110 -6.30 7.52 14.58
C ILE A 110 -5.69 8.44 15.63
N GLY A 111 -5.89 9.74 15.50
CA GLY A 111 -5.32 10.73 16.42
C GLY A 111 -5.75 12.16 16.10
N PRO A 112 -5.44 13.13 16.98
CA PRO A 112 -5.79 14.53 16.78
C PRO A 112 -4.75 15.23 15.89
N PHE A 113 -4.74 14.94 14.58
CA PHE A 113 -3.69 15.40 13.68
C PHE A 113 -3.95 16.80 13.09
N SER A 114 -5.18 17.32 13.18
CA SER A 114 -5.60 18.59 12.58
C SER A 114 -5.99 19.72 13.55
N VAL A 115 -5.47 19.71 14.79
CA VAL A 115 -5.86 20.67 15.84
C VAL A 115 -5.45 22.12 15.48
N ASP A 116 -6.35 23.08 15.76
CA ASP A 116 -6.13 24.53 15.57
C ASP A 116 -5.64 24.90 14.15
N ASP A 117 -6.22 24.28 13.12
CA ASP A 117 -5.88 24.43 11.70
C ASP A 117 -4.46 23.96 11.31
N SER A 118 -3.71 23.35 12.24
CA SER A 118 -2.51 22.58 11.87
C SER A 118 -2.94 21.36 11.05
N LEU A 119 -2.12 20.92 10.09
CA LEU A 119 -2.39 19.72 9.29
C LEU A 119 -1.28 18.69 9.48
N PRO A 120 -1.57 17.38 9.34
CA PRO A 120 -0.50 16.38 9.27
C PRO A 120 0.42 16.68 8.09
N PHE A 121 1.72 16.66 8.35
CA PHE A 121 2.77 17.02 7.39
C PHE A 121 3.63 15.83 7.01
N SER A 122 4.09 15.06 8.00
CA SER A 122 4.92 13.88 7.79
C SER A 122 4.55 12.75 8.75
N VAL A 123 4.95 11.54 8.39
CA VAL A 123 4.83 10.34 9.25
C VAL A 123 6.15 9.61 9.28
N GLU A 124 6.56 9.17 10.47
CA GLU A 124 7.76 8.38 10.68
C GLU A 124 7.49 7.17 11.59
N VAL A 125 8.13 6.04 11.28
CA VAL A 125 8.17 4.87 12.17
C VAL A 125 9.32 5.05 13.16
N VAL A 126 9.01 5.31 14.42
CA VAL A 126 9.99 5.65 15.47
C VAL A 126 10.25 4.52 16.47
N GLU A 127 9.35 3.53 16.55
CA GLU A 127 9.54 2.32 17.35
C GLU A 127 9.20 1.05 16.53
N GLN A 128 9.28 -0.12 17.17
CA GLN A 128 9.16 -1.42 16.51
C GLN A 128 7.87 -1.55 15.67
N LEU A 129 8.06 -1.70 14.37
CA LEU A 129 7.09 -2.14 13.38
C LEU A 129 7.82 -3.10 12.43
N GLU A 130 7.17 -4.21 12.09
CA GLU A 130 7.78 -5.28 11.29
C GLU A 130 6.90 -5.64 10.09
N ASP A 131 7.53 -6.09 9.01
CA ASP A 131 6.84 -6.78 7.94
C ASP A 131 6.51 -8.22 8.34
N VAL A 132 5.76 -8.94 7.51
CA VAL A 132 5.40 -10.35 7.75
C VAL A 132 6.61 -11.31 7.75
N HIS A 133 7.79 -10.85 7.34
CA HIS A 133 9.04 -11.61 7.36
C HIS A 133 9.92 -11.27 8.57
N GLY A 134 9.50 -10.34 9.43
CA GLY A 134 10.24 -9.90 10.61
C GLY A 134 11.32 -8.85 10.32
N ASN A 135 11.33 -8.25 9.13
CA ASN A 135 12.20 -7.12 8.83
C ASN A 135 11.67 -5.86 9.52
N SER A 136 12.57 -5.04 10.05
CA SER A 136 12.21 -3.80 10.76
C SER A 136 11.92 -2.65 9.78
N LEU A 137 10.86 -1.90 10.07
CA LEU A 137 10.46 -0.68 9.34
C LEU A 137 10.86 0.61 10.08
N VAL A 138 11.60 0.51 11.19
CA VAL A 138 12.03 1.69 11.97
C VAL A 138 12.86 2.63 11.11
N GLY A 139 12.56 3.92 11.19
CA GLY A 139 13.23 4.97 10.42
C GLY A 139 12.63 5.22 9.03
N LEU A 140 11.65 4.41 8.59
CA LEU A 140 10.88 4.76 7.40
C LEU A 140 10.08 6.03 7.67
N ARG A 141 10.12 6.94 6.69
CA ARG A 141 9.49 8.26 6.79
C ARG A 141 8.92 8.69 5.44
N ILE A 142 7.81 9.42 5.49
CA ILE A 142 7.25 10.14 4.35
C ILE A 142 7.05 11.61 4.73
N ASP A 143 7.69 12.51 3.99
CA ASP A 143 7.70 13.96 4.26
C ASP A 143 6.53 14.72 3.61
N LYS A 144 5.54 13.98 3.10
CA LYS A 144 4.37 14.56 2.47
C LYS A 144 3.15 13.70 2.75
N VAL A 145 2.25 14.24 3.54
CA VAL A 145 0.89 13.71 3.71
C VAL A 145 -0.01 14.28 2.61
N THR A 146 -0.78 13.42 1.96
CA THR A 146 -1.81 13.83 0.99
C THR A 146 -2.94 14.53 1.74
N PRO A 147 -3.32 15.77 1.39
CA PRO A 147 -4.41 16.49 2.07
C PRO A 147 -5.77 15.85 1.80
N LEU A 148 -6.69 15.93 2.78
CA LEU A 148 -8.07 15.39 2.68
C LEU A 148 -8.77 15.76 1.36
N ALA A 149 -8.83 17.05 1.04
CA ALA A 149 -9.54 17.54 -0.15
C ALA A 149 -8.91 17.12 -1.50
N ALA A 150 -7.78 16.40 -1.50
CA ALA A 150 -7.21 15.83 -2.71
C ALA A 150 -7.93 14.55 -3.16
N GLY A 151 -8.64 13.88 -2.25
CA GLY A 151 -9.23 12.57 -2.47
C GLY A 151 -8.19 11.44 -2.54
N PRO A 152 -8.64 10.18 -2.59
CA PRO A 152 -7.77 9.01 -2.53
C PRO A 152 -7.14 8.72 -3.90
N SER A 153 -5.81 8.67 -3.99
CA SER A 153 -5.11 8.21 -5.20
C SER A 153 -4.81 6.72 -5.15
N LEU A 154 -4.59 6.10 -6.32
CA LEU A 154 -4.09 4.73 -6.41
C LEU A 154 -2.56 4.70 -6.20
N VAL A 155 -2.06 3.93 -5.23
CA VAL A 155 -0.64 3.95 -4.82
C VAL A 155 0.10 2.63 -5.03
N PHE A 156 -0.65 1.55 -5.21
CA PHE A 156 -0.07 0.23 -5.46
C PHE A 156 -0.99 -0.59 -6.37
N ALA A 157 -0.37 -1.42 -7.21
CA ALA A 157 -1.06 -2.42 -8.00
C ALA A 157 -0.19 -3.67 -8.07
N GLU A 158 -0.75 -4.81 -7.66
CA GLU A 158 -0.06 -6.09 -7.64
C GLU A 158 -0.84 -7.15 -8.41
N ARG A 159 -0.17 -7.81 -9.35
CA ARG A 159 -0.77 -8.87 -10.16
C ARG A 159 -0.62 -10.23 -9.50
N PHE A 160 -1.74 -10.96 -9.44
CA PHE A 160 -1.85 -12.31 -8.93
C PHE A 160 -2.43 -13.28 -9.96
N ALA A 161 -2.16 -14.56 -9.76
CA ALA A 161 -2.92 -15.62 -10.41
C ALA A 161 -4.34 -15.66 -9.80
N PRO A 162 -5.38 -15.99 -10.57
CA PRO A 162 -6.77 -15.96 -10.09
C PRO A 162 -7.05 -16.98 -8.97
N ASN A 163 -6.17 -17.97 -8.79
CA ASN A 163 -6.27 -18.99 -7.75
C ASN A 163 -5.30 -18.74 -6.57
N THR A 164 -4.68 -17.56 -6.50
CA THR A 164 -3.88 -17.18 -5.33
C THR A 164 -4.76 -17.15 -4.09
N SER A 165 -4.28 -17.73 -2.99
CA SER A 165 -5.04 -17.74 -1.74
C SER A 165 -5.19 -16.33 -1.17
N GLY A 166 -6.38 -16.01 -0.69
CA GLY A 166 -6.82 -14.66 -0.35
C GLY A 166 -7.68 -13.99 -1.44
N LEU A 167 -7.90 -14.64 -2.59
CA LEU A 167 -8.79 -14.15 -3.67
C LEU A 167 -10.01 -15.05 -3.89
N GLU A 168 -10.28 -15.98 -2.98
CA GLU A 168 -11.34 -16.98 -3.14
C GLU A 168 -12.73 -16.33 -3.17
N GLY A 169 -13.38 -16.36 -4.35
CA GLY A 169 -14.74 -15.83 -4.53
C GLY A 169 -14.80 -14.38 -5.01
N GLU A 170 -13.66 -13.70 -5.09
CA GLU A 170 -13.58 -12.29 -5.50
C GLU A 170 -13.76 -12.09 -7.00
N CYS A 171 -13.27 -13.06 -7.79
CA CYS A 171 -13.28 -13.00 -9.24
C CYS A 171 -14.15 -14.08 -9.90
N PRO A 172 -14.79 -13.79 -11.04
CA PRO A 172 -15.56 -14.77 -11.80
C PRO A 172 -14.64 -15.82 -12.44
N MET A 173 -15.22 -16.98 -12.81
CA MET A 173 -14.50 -18.16 -13.31
C MET A 173 -13.71 -17.93 -14.61
N ASP A 174 -14.05 -16.92 -15.40
CA ASP A 174 -13.38 -16.53 -16.64
C ASP A 174 -12.19 -15.59 -16.43
N THR A 175 -11.83 -15.29 -15.18
CA THR A 175 -10.66 -14.48 -14.83
C THR A 175 -9.37 -15.23 -15.12
N ALA A 176 -8.49 -14.62 -15.91
CA ALA A 176 -7.17 -15.14 -16.22
C ALA A 176 -6.07 -14.56 -15.32
N GLN A 177 -6.24 -13.34 -14.83
CA GLN A 177 -5.36 -12.68 -13.86
C GLN A 177 -6.16 -11.70 -13.01
N ALA A 178 -5.73 -11.50 -11.77
CA ALA A 178 -6.29 -10.49 -10.88
C ALA A 178 -5.23 -9.42 -10.59
N VAL A 179 -5.65 -8.16 -10.51
CA VAL A 179 -4.79 -7.06 -10.05
C VAL A 179 -5.42 -6.47 -8.81
N GLN A 180 -4.76 -6.64 -7.66
CA GLN A 180 -5.16 -5.96 -6.44
C GLN A 180 -4.69 -4.50 -6.52
N LEU A 181 -5.63 -3.60 -6.33
CA LEU A 181 -5.44 -2.16 -6.35
C LEU A 181 -5.44 -1.67 -4.90
N THR A 182 -4.42 -0.92 -4.50
CA THR A 182 -4.38 -0.30 -3.17
C THR A 182 -4.44 1.21 -3.30
N TRP A 183 -5.44 1.80 -2.67
CA TRP A 183 -5.70 3.22 -2.60
C TRP A 183 -5.07 3.84 -1.35
N GLU A 184 -4.87 5.16 -1.37
CA GLU A 184 -4.36 5.93 -0.23
C GLU A 184 -5.22 5.84 1.04
N GLY A 185 -6.51 5.58 0.87
CA GLY A 185 -7.49 5.39 1.94
C GLY A 185 -8.68 4.58 1.44
N GLY A 186 -9.66 4.36 2.32
CA GLY A 186 -10.84 3.58 1.96
C GLY A 186 -11.57 4.16 0.76
N VAL A 187 -12.12 3.34 -0.13
CA VAL A 187 -12.80 3.82 -1.34
C VAL A 187 -14.19 3.22 -1.52
N THR A 188 -15.09 4.04 -2.05
CA THR A 188 -16.46 3.68 -2.44
C THR A 188 -16.81 4.40 -3.75
N GLY A 189 -18.00 4.14 -4.29
CA GLY A 189 -18.63 5.03 -5.24
C GLY A 189 -19.16 6.32 -4.58
N PRO A 190 -19.67 7.28 -5.37
CA PRO A 190 -20.16 8.55 -4.86
C PRO A 190 -21.17 8.39 -3.72
N GLN A 191 -21.03 9.19 -2.66
CA GLN A 191 -21.86 9.19 -1.46
C GLN A 191 -21.86 7.84 -0.71
N GLY A 192 -20.75 7.11 -0.74
CA GLY A 192 -20.62 5.83 -0.03
C GLY A 192 -21.38 4.69 -0.71
N ALA A 193 -21.61 4.78 -2.02
CA ALA A 193 -22.28 3.73 -2.78
C ALA A 193 -21.32 2.55 -3.06
N ASP A 194 -21.87 1.34 -3.16
CA ASP A 194 -21.16 0.16 -3.62
C ASP A 194 -20.48 0.40 -4.98
N LEU A 195 -19.33 -0.23 -5.22
CA LEU A 195 -18.62 -0.13 -6.48
C LEU A 195 -19.45 -0.78 -7.61
N ALA A 196 -19.60 -0.06 -8.72
CA ALA A 196 -20.46 -0.49 -9.81
C ALA A 196 -19.80 -0.28 -11.19
N GLU A 197 -20.62 -0.40 -12.24
CA GLU A 197 -20.18 -0.25 -13.63
C GLU A 197 -19.44 1.07 -13.92
N ALA A 198 -19.80 2.15 -13.23
CA ALA A 198 -19.12 3.44 -13.38
C ALA A 198 -17.65 3.35 -12.93
N GLN A 199 -17.39 2.76 -11.76
CA GLN A 199 -16.06 2.54 -11.23
C GLN A 199 -15.29 1.52 -12.06
N ARG A 200 -15.93 0.40 -12.43
CA ARG A 200 -15.31 -0.64 -13.27
C ARG A 200 -14.80 -0.07 -14.61
N THR A 201 -15.60 0.76 -15.26
CA THR A 201 -15.22 1.36 -16.56
C THR A 201 -14.29 2.56 -16.44
N ALA A 202 -14.17 3.17 -15.25
CA ALA A 202 -13.15 4.16 -14.96
C ALA A 202 -11.74 3.57 -14.81
N VAL A 203 -11.64 2.26 -14.53
CA VAL A 203 -10.36 1.54 -14.47
C VAL A 203 -9.97 1.02 -15.85
N SER A 204 -8.75 1.33 -16.28
CA SER A 204 -8.13 0.84 -17.52
C SER A 204 -6.82 0.12 -17.21
N ILE A 205 -6.67 -1.10 -17.72
CA ILE A 205 -5.47 -1.92 -17.54
C ILE A 205 -4.72 -2.00 -18.87
N LEU A 206 -3.47 -1.52 -18.88
CA LEU A 206 -2.55 -1.74 -20.00
C LEU A 206 -1.91 -3.12 -19.87
N LEU A 207 -1.96 -3.88 -20.94
CA LEU A 207 -1.32 -5.19 -21.07
C LEU A 207 0.03 -5.07 -21.79
N ASP A 208 0.92 -6.03 -21.59
CA ASP A 208 2.26 -6.07 -22.19
C ASP A 208 2.25 -6.12 -23.72
N ASN A 209 1.18 -6.65 -24.31
CA ASN A 209 0.94 -6.69 -25.76
C ASN A 209 0.52 -5.32 -26.35
N GLY A 210 0.39 -4.29 -25.51
CA GLY A 210 0.01 -2.93 -25.88
C GLY A 210 -1.49 -2.64 -25.90
N ASN A 211 -2.34 -3.64 -25.67
CA ASN A 211 -3.79 -3.45 -25.58
C ASN A 211 -4.17 -2.87 -24.22
N SER A 212 -5.24 -2.06 -24.21
CA SER A 212 -5.88 -1.58 -22.99
C SER A 212 -7.25 -2.25 -22.84
N VAL A 213 -7.56 -2.71 -21.64
CA VAL A 213 -8.82 -3.39 -21.31
C VAL A 213 -9.46 -2.81 -20.05
N HIS A 214 -10.74 -3.08 -19.85
CA HIS A 214 -11.43 -2.81 -18.59
C HIS A 214 -11.58 -4.12 -17.81
N PRO A 215 -11.57 -4.10 -16.47
CA PRO A 215 -11.83 -5.29 -15.67
C PRO A 215 -13.20 -5.91 -16.00
N LEU A 216 -13.32 -7.23 -15.89
CA LEU A 216 -14.59 -7.97 -15.94
C LEU A 216 -15.53 -7.54 -14.81
N THR A 217 -14.96 -7.43 -13.61
CA THR A 217 -15.59 -6.93 -12.39
C THR A 217 -14.54 -6.26 -11.52
N LEU A 218 -15.01 -5.44 -10.59
CA LEU A 218 -14.26 -5.11 -9.38
C LEU A 218 -14.77 -6.07 -8.29
N GLY A 219 -13.87 -6.84 -7.68
CA GLY A 219 -14.12 -7.63 -6.47
C GLY A 219 -13.59 -6.89 -5.26
N ASP A 220 -13.79 -7.47 -4.06
CA ASP A 220 -13.46 -6.86 -2.78
C ASP A 220 -14.09 -5.45 -2.66
N ASP A 221 -15.42 -5.43 -2.54
CA ASP A 221 -16.24 -4.21 -2.41
C ASP A 221 -16.60 -3.94 -0.94
N ASP A 222 -15.68 -4.27 -0.04
CA ASP A 222 -15.74 -3.82 1.33
C ASP A 222 -15.15 -2.38 1.40
N PRO A 223 -15.57 -1.55 2.36
CA PRO A 223 -15.21 -0.12 2.35
C PRO A 223 -13.79 0.15 2.90
N ASP A 224 -12.84 -0.76 2.67
CA ASP A 224 -11.43 -0.56 2.90
C ASP A 224 -10.72 0.07 1.67
N ASN A 225 -9.38 0.06 1.68
CA ASN A 225 -8.56 0.70 0.65
C ASN A 225 -8.07 -0.27 -0.44
N HIS A 226 -8.63 -1.47 -0.54
CA HIS A 226 -8.32 -2.47 -1.54
C HIS A 226 -9.49 -2.70 -2.49
N VAL A 227 -9.17 -2.96 -3.76
CA VAL A 227 -10.15 -3.33 -4.78
C VAL A 227 -9.49 -4.33 -5.71
N ILE A 228 -10.19 -5.38 -6.13
CA ILE A 228 -9.62 -6.39 -7.02
C ILE A 228 -10.15 -6.20 -8.45
N ALA A 229 -9.28 -5.84 -9.39
CA ALA A 229 -9.60 -5.82 -10.81
C ALA A 229 -9.41 -7.21 -11.43
N CYS A 230 -10.51 -7.90 -11.76
CA CYS A 230 -10.49 -9.21 -12.42
C CYS A 230 -10.40 -9.06 -13.93
N ILE A 231 -9.44 -9.71 -14.59
CA ILE A 231 -9.12 -9.50 -16.02
C ILE A 231 -9.22 -10.83 -16.79
N ALA A 232 -9.88 -10.83 -17.95
CA ALA A 232 -10.09 -12.03 -18.78
C ALA A 232 -8.87 -12.40 -19.62
N GLU A 233 -8.07 -11.40 -19.96
CA GLU A 233 -6.94 -11.53 -20.87
C GLU A 233 -5.76 -12.23 -20.19
N THR A 234 -5.04 -13.04 -20.96
CA THR A 234 -3.85 -13.77 -20.48
C THR A 234 -2.57 -12.97 -20.65
N SER A 235 -2.58 -11.91 -21.47
CA SER A 235 -1.43 -11.02 -21.62
C SER A 235 -1.19 -10.26 -20.32
N PRO A 236 0.00 -10.36 -19.71
CA PRO A 236 0.38 -9.70 -18.46
C PRO A 236 -0.08 -8.24 -18.33
N ALA A 237 -0.83 -7.90 -17.27
CA ALA A 237 -1.08 -6.51 -16.88
C ALA A 237 0.23 -5.83 -16.45
N VAL A 238 0.49 -4.63 -16.97
CA VAL A 238 1.73 -3.87 -16.73
C VAL A 238 1.52 -2.49 -16.13
N SER A 239 0.37 -1.86 -16.34
CA SER A 239 0.02 -0.60 -15.66
C SER A 239 -1.48 -0.45 -15.50
N VAL A 240 -1.91 0.23 -14.44
CA VAL A 240 -3.30 0.61 -14.20
C VAL A 240 -3.44 2.11 -14.34
N SER A 241 -4.51 2.55 -14.98
CA SER A 241 -4.93 3.97 -15.00
C SER A 241 -6.37 4.06 -14.51
N VAL A 242 -6.66 5.06 -13.68
CA VAL A 242 -8.01 5.33 -13.17
C VAL A 242 -8.39 6.77 -13.45
N VAL A 243 -9.56 6.95 -14.04
CA VAL A 243 -10.12 8.28 -14.33
C VAL A 243 -10.50 8.98 -13.02
N ALA A 244 -10.29 10.30 -12.97
CA ALA A 244 -10.69 11.12 -11.83
C ALA A 244 -12.21 11.11 -11.60
N GLY A 245 -12.64 11.20 -10.35
CA GLY A 245 -14.02 11.50 -9.98
C GLY A 245 -14.97 10.30 -9.86
N PHE A 246 -14.46 9.08 -9.77
CA PHE A 246 -15.28 7.85 -9.75
C PHE A 246 -15.22 7.10 -8.42
N PHE A 247 -14.08 7.15 -7.74
CA PHE A 247 -13.83 6.58 -6.44
C PHE A 247 -13.79 7.70 -5.41
N HIS A 248 -14.37 7.46 -4.25
CA HIS A 248 -14.57 8.45 -3.21
C HIS A 248 -14.11 7.91 -1.88
N ASP A 249 -13.43 8.74 -1.09
CA ASP A 249 -13.09 8.38 0.28
C ASP A 249 -14.32 8.44 1.22
N PRO A 250 -14.18 8.10 2.52
CA PRO A 250 -15.30 8.17 3.46
C PRO A 250 -15.87 9.58 3.67
N GLY A 251 -15.15 10.63 3.30
CA GLY A 251 -15.58 12.03 3.30
C GLY A 251 -16.33 12.44 2.03
N ASP A 252 -16.44 11.53 1.04
CA ASP A 252 -16.96 11.74 -0.31
C ASP A 252 -16.05 12.60 -1.22
N ASP A 253 -14.77 12.77 -0.84
CA ASP A 253 -13.77 13.45 -1.67
C ASP A 253 -13.33 12.52 -2.81
N ALA A 254 -13.46 13.01 -4.04
CA ALA A 254 -13.30 12.19 -5.23
C ALA A 254 -11.82 12.04 -5.66
N ASN A 255 -11.46 10.86 -6.15
CA ASN A 255 -10.10 10.53 -6.57
C ASN A 255 -9.60 11.44 -7.71
N PRO A 256 -8.29 11.78 -7.74
CA PRO A 256 -7.66 12.36 -8.92
C PRO A 256 -7.40 11.30 -9.99
N GLU A 257 -7.06 11.74 -11.20
CA GLU A 257 -6.57 10.83 -12.24
C GLU A 257 -5.25 10.22 -11.79
N THR A 258 -5.16 8.90 -11.84
CA THR A 258 -3.96 8.18 -11.38
C THR A 258 -3.50 7.17 -12.43
N ARG A 259 -2.18 6.98 -12.53
CA ARG A 259 -1.57 5.91 -13.32
C ARG A 259 -0.33 5.37 -12.60
N ILE A 260 -0.29 4.05 -12.41
CA ILE A 260 0.84 3.36 -11.76
C ILE A 260 1.20 2.07 -12.50
N ASP A 261 2.44 1.64 -12.32
CA ASP A 261 2.90 0.34 -12.82
C ASP A 261 2.36 -0.80 -11.96
N VAL A 262 2.12 -1.94 -12.60
CA VAL A 262 1.71 -3.18 -11.94
C VAL A 262 2.95 -3.98 -11.58
N ILE A 263 3.10 -4.28 -10.29
CA ILE A 263 4.15 -5.16 -9.80
C ILE A 263 3.70 -6.61 -9.96
N SER A 264 4.60 -7.48 -10.39
CA SER A 264 4.30 -8.90 -10.51
C SER A 264 5.13 -9.73 -9.55
N LYS A 265 4.44 -10.53 -8.73
CA LYS A 265 5.02 -11.63 -7.95
C LYS A 265 4.82 -13.01 -8.56
N MET A 266 4.36 -13.10 -9.81
CA MET A 266 4.12 -14.39 -10.46
C MET A 266 5.39 -15.21 -10.76
N ASN A 267 6.57 -14.71 -10.38
CA ASN A 267 7.87 -15.33 -10.62
C ASN A 267 8.63 -15.70 -9.33
N GLU A 268 7.98 -15.66 -8.15
CA GLU A 268 8.50 -16.26 -6.91
C GLU A 268 7.84 -17.61 -6.62
#